data_AF-A0A2V4TR77-F1
#
_entry.id   AF-A0A2V4TR77-F1
#
_cell.length_a   1.000
_cell.length_b   1.000
_cell.length_c   1.000
_cell.angle_alpha   90.00
_cell.angle_beta   90.00
_cell.angle_gamma   90.00
#
_symmetry.space_group_name_H-M   'P 1'
#
loop_
_entity.id
_entity.type
_entity.pdbx_description
1 polymer ?
#
loop_
_entity_poly.entity_id
_entity_poly.type
_entity_poly.pdbx_seq_one_letter_code
_entity_poly.pdbx_strand_id
1 'polypeptide(L)'
;MSNQKLVAAGSESWAAKFTTLTGHLFDGFCELSRLNLATCRSIFAGSQQHFEGLLSAQTPEQFVRNQVEILPWVASQAAGYTRACMDIASETAAKLR
;
A
#
# COMPACT_ATOMS: atom_id res chain seq x y z
N MET A 1 -45.20 -23.14 -9.67
CA MET A 1 -43.80 -23.31 -10.16
C MET A 1 -43.06 -21.99 -10.48
N SER A 2 -43.72 -20.82 -10.57
CA SER A 2 -43.05 -19.58 -11.00
C SER A 2 -42.17 -18.90 -9.93
N ASN A 3 -42.62 -18.88 -8.67
CA ASN A 3 -41.91 -18.16 -7.60
C ASN A 3 -40.58 -18.81 -7.17
N GLN A 4 -40.47 -20.13 -7.27
CA GLN A 4 -39.27 -20.86 -6.83
C GLN A 4 -38.09 -20.65 -7.79
N LYS A 5 -38.36 -20.53 -9.10
CA LYS A 5 -37.34 -20.16 -10.10
C LYS A 5 -36.88 -18.71 -9.97
N LEU A 6 -37.78 -17.81 -9.60
CA LEU A 6 -37.46 -16.39 -9.39
C LEU A 6 -36.58 -16.18 -8.15
N VAL A 7 -36.85 -16.91 -7.07
CA VAL A 7 -36.04 -16.90 -5.83
C VAL A 7 -34.67 -17.54 -6.07
N ALA A 8 -34.61 -18.67 -6.79
CA ALA A 8 -33.35 -19.31 -7.15
C ALA A 8 -32.47 -18.41 -8.04
N ALA A 9 -33.03 -17.83 -9.11
CA ALA A 9 -32.32 -16.89 -9.98
C ALA A 9 -31.88 -15.62 -9.23
N GLY A 10 -32.69 -15.12 -8.29
CA GLY A 10 -32.31 -14.03 -7.39
C GLY A 10 -31.11 -14.42 -6.51
N SER A 11 -31.13 -15.61 -5.91
CA SER A 11 -30.05 -16.09 -5.04
C SER A 11 -28.73 -16.31 -5.77
N GLU A 12 -28.76 -16.84 -7.00
CA GLU A 12 -27.57 -17.02 -7.85
C GLU A 12 -26.97 -15.65 -8.25
N SER A 13 -27.82 -14.68 -8.58
CA SER A 13 -27.39 -13.30 -8.89
C SER A 13 -26.72 -12.62 -7.70
N TRP A 14 -27.24 -12.80 -6.48
CA TRP A 14 -26.64 -12.20 -5.28
C TRP A 14 -25.32 -12.89 -4.88
N ALA A 15 -25.26 -14.21 -4.98
CA ALA A 15 -24.03 -14.96 -4.73
C ALA A 15 -22.91 -14.52 -5.68
N ALA A 16 -23.20 -14.41 -6.98
CA ALA A 16 -22.23 -13.92 -7.97
C ALA A 16 -21.74 -12.50 -7.66
N LYS A 17 -22.64 -11.57 -7.35
CA LYS A 17 -22.28 -10.19 -6.96
C LYS A 17 -21.42 -10.16 -5.70
N PHE A 18 -21.76 -10.95 -4.70
CA PHE A 18 -21.00 -11.05 -3.46
C PHE A 18 -19.59 -11.58 -3.72
N THR A 19 -19.45 -12.66 -4.47
CA THR A 19 -18.16 -13.22 -4.86
C THR A 19 -17.31 -12.18 -5.61
N THR A 20 -17.87 -11.47 -6.58
CA THR A 20 -17.15 -10.41 -7.31
C THR A 20 -16.68 -9.28 -6.39
N LEU A 21 -17.55 -8.76 -5.51
CA LEU A 21 -17.19 -7.72 -4.54
C LEU A 21 -16.07 -8.17 -3.59
N THR A 22 -16.17 -9.39 -3.06
CA THR A 22 -15.12 -9.95 -2.18
C THR A 22 -13.81 -10.18 -2.92
N GLY A 23 -13.87 -10.57 -4.21
CA GLY A 23 -12.69 -10.68 -5.06
C GLY A 23 -11.98 -9.34 -5.23
N HIS A 24 -12.72 -8.27 -5.55
CA HIS A 24 -12.14 -6.93 -5.69
C HIS A 24 -11.52 -6.39 -4.39
N LEU A 25 -12.15 -6.66 -3.23
CA LEU A 25 -11.57 -6.34 -1.93
C LEU A 25 -10.28 -7.11 -1.66
N PHE A 26 -10.26 -8.41 -1.97
CA PHE A 26 -9.08 -9.25 -1.79
C PHE A 26 -7.92 -8.80 -2.69
N ASP A 27 -8.19 -8.49 -3.96
CA ASP A 27 -7.20 -7.95 -4.89
C ASP A 27 -6.57 -6.66 -4.36
N GLY A 28 -7.40 -5.72 -3.87
CA GLY A 28 -6.92 -4.48 -3.25
C GLY A 28 -6.04 -4.73 -2.01
N PHE A 29 -6.39 -5.70 -1.18
CA PHE A 29 -5.58 -6.13 -0.04
C PHE A 29 -4.23 -6.73 -0.47
N CYS A 30 -4.22 -7.54 -1.53
CA CYS A 30 -2.99 -8.09 -2.10
C CYS A 30 -2.07 -6.98 -2.65
N GLU A 31 -2.61 -5.99 -3.35
CA GLU A 31 -1.83 -4.85 -3.83
C GLU A 31 -1.26 -4.02 -2.69
N LEU A 32 -2.04 -3.75 -1.63
CA LEU A 32 -1.53 -3.07 -0.44
C LEU A 32 -0.40 -3.86 0.25
N SER A 33 -0.53 -5.18 0.32
CA SER A 33 0.50 -6.06 0.87
C SER A 33 1.79 -6.04 0.03
N ARG A 34 1.66 -6.02 -1.31
CA ARG A 34 2.80 -5.87 -2.23
C ARG A 34 3.49 -4.51 -2.06
N LEU A 35 2.70 -3.44 -1.95
CA LEU A 35 3.21 -2.09 -1.68
C LEU A 35 4.03 -2.07 -0.38
N ASN A 36 3.49 -2.60 0.71
CA ASN A 36 4.18 -2.66 2.01
C ASN A 36 5.53 -3.38 1.90
N LEU A 37 5.57 -4.54 1.23
CA LEU A 37 6.80 -5.29 1.07
C LEU A 37 7.83 -4.54 0.21
N ALA A 38 7.38 -3.91 -0.87
CA ALA A 38 8.24 -3.10 -1.74
C ALA A 38 8.80 -1.88 -1.00
N THR A 39 7.96 -1.18 -0.23
CA THR A 39 8.36 -0.04 0.59
C THR A 39 9.36 -0.45 1.68
N CYS A 40 9.10 -1.55 2.41
CA CYS A 40 10.06 -2.09 3.37
C CYS A 40 11.42 -2.37 2.71
N ARG A 41 11.42 -3.04 1.55
CA ARG A 41 12.66 -3.32 0.80
C ARG A 41 13.40 -2.03 0.40
N SER A 42 12.66 -1.03 -0.09
CA SER A 42 13.21 0.29 -0.45
C SER A 42 13.83 1.00 0.76
N ILE A 43 13.12 1.02 1.89
CA ILE A 43 13.59 1.63 3.13
C ILE A 43 14.85 0.92 3.66
N PHE A 44 14.90 -0.41 3.63
CA PHE A 44 16.10 -1.14 4.05
C PHE A 44 17.30 -0.83 3.15
N ALA A 45 17.11 -0.85 1.83
CA ALA A 45 18.19 -0.55 0.89
C ALA A 45 18.69 0.91 1.01
N GLY A 46 17.77 1.88 1.11
CA GLY A 46 18.12 3.29 1.26
C GLY A 46 18.69 3.63 2.63
N SER A 47 18.18 3.01 3.70
CA SER A 47 18.67 3.28 5.05
C SER A 47 20.11 2.82 5.25
N GLN A 48 20.54 1.71 4.63
CA GLN A 48 21.95 1.30 4.66
C GLN A 48 22.89 2.41 4.16
N GLN A 49 22.56 3.05 3.03
CA GLN A 49 23.35 4.13 2.45
C GLN A 49 23.39 5.36 3.37
N HIS A 50 22.27 5.70 3.99
CA HIS A 50 22.18 6.84 4.91
C HIS A 50 22.84 6.58 6.27
N PHE A 51 22.79 5.34 6.76
CA PHE A 51 23.45 4.95 8.01
C PHE A 51 24.97 4.91 7.89
N GLU A 52 25.52 4.53 6.74
CA GLU A 52 26.97 4.63 6.50
C GLU A 52 27.47 6.07 6.66
N GLY A 53 26.71 7.06 6.16
CA GLY A 53 27.01 8.49 6.37
C GLY A 53 26.93 8.91 7.83
N LEU A 54 25.90 8.46 8.56
CA LEU A 54 25.77 8.76 10.00
C LEU A 54 26.89 8.15 10.84
N LEU A 55 27.25 6.89 10.58
CA LEU A 55 28.24 6.14 11.35
C LEU A 55 29.68 6.55 11.03
N SER A 56 29.92 7.21 9.89
CA SER A 56 31.23 7.75 9.51
C SER A 56 31.47 9.19 9.99
N ALA A 57 30.52 9.79 10.71
CA ALA A 57 30.67 11.14 11.24
C ALA A 57 31.81 11.21 12.28
N GLN A 58 32.73 12.15 12.11
CA GLN A 58 33.87 12.35 13.00
C GLN A 58 33.62 13.45 14.04
N THR A 59 32.55 14.23 13.89
CA THR A 59 32.20 15.35 14.77
C THR A 59 30.70 15.36 15.07
N PRO A 60 30.28 15.91 16.23
CA PRO A 60 28.87 16.12 16.53
C PRO A 60 28.14 16.97 15.48
N GLU A 61 28.79 17.99 14.93
CA GLU A 61 28.22 18.87 13.90
C GLU A 61 27.95 18.11 12.60
N GLN A 62 28.88 17.24 12.21
CA GLN A 62 28.72 16.36 11.04
C GLN A 62 27.60 15.35 11.28
N PHE A 63 27.50 14.78 12.49
CA PHE A 63 26.41 13.86 12.84
C PHE A 63 25.03 14.53 12.74
N VAL A 64 24.86 15.74 13.29
CA VAL A 64 23.61 16.50 13.19
C VAL A 64 23.28 16.85 11.74
N ARG A 65 24.28 17.29 10.95
CA ARG A 65 24.10 17.58 9.53
C ARG A 65 23.62 16.35 8.76
N ASN A 66 24.26 15.20 8.97
CA ASN A 66 23.90 13.95 8.30
C ASN A 66 22.48 13.50 8.66
N GLN A 67 22.00 13.74 9.89
CA GLN A 67 20.59 13.49 10.24
C GLN A 67 19.62 14.38 9.46
N VAL A 68 19.92 15.68 9.34
CA VAL A 68 19.07 16.64 8.63
C VAL A 68 19.01 16.31 7.13
N GLU A 69 20.11 15.88 6.54
CA GLU A 69 20.21 15.51 5.12
C GLU A 69 19.36 14.27 4.76
N ILE A 70 18.96 13.45 5.73
CA ILE A 70 18.08 12.29 5.53
C ILE A 70 16.60 12.70 5.45
N LEU A 71 16.21 13.83 6.06
CA LEU A 71 14.81 14.24 6.14
C LEU A 71 14.11 14.37 4.78
N PRO A 72 14.72 14.97 3.72
CA PRO A 72 14.10 15.03 2.40
C PRO A 72 13.81 13.65 1.81
N TRP A 73 14.71 12.69 2.01
CA TRP A 73 14.50 11.31 1.55
C TRP A 73 13.34 10.65 2.30
N VAL A 74 13.28 10.78 3.63
CA VAL A 74 12.19 10.26 4.46
C VAL A 74 10.85 10.86 4.04
N ALA A 75 10.80 12.19 3.86
CA ALA A 75 9.60 12.89 3.41
C ALA A 75 9.13 12.38 2.05
N SER A 76 10.05 12.15 1.11
CA SER A 76 9.73 11.58 -0.21
C SER A 76 9.19 10.15 -0.11
N GLN A 77 9.77 9.29 0.72
CA GLN A 77 9.27 7.92 0.91
C GLN A 77 7.86 7.94 1.51
N ALA A 78 7.62 8.76 2.54
CA ALA A 78 6.32 8.87 3.20
C ALA A 78 5.24 9.41 2.24
N ALA A 79 5.55 10.47 1.49
CA ALA A 79 4.63 11.04 0.51
C ALA A 79 4.31 10.06 -0.63
N GLY A 80 5.33 9.36 -1.14
CA GLY A 80 5.17 8.34 -2.18
C GLY A 80 4.30 7.17 -1.73
N TYR A 81 4.57 6.63 -0.54
CA TYR A 81 3.76 5.56 0.06
C TYR A 81 2.31 5.99 0.29
N THR A 82 2.10 7.19 0.84
CA THR A 82 0.75 7.73 1.07
C THR A 82 -0.03 7.85 -0.23
N ARG A 83 0.60 8.36 -1.30
CA ARG A 83 -0.03 8.44 -2.61
C ARG A 83 -0.42 7.06 -3.14
N ALA A 84 0.51 6.11 -3.12
CA ALA A 84 0.26 4.75 -3.60
C ALA A 84 -0.88 4.06 -2.81
N CYS A 85 -0.95 4.26 -1.49
CA CYS A 85 -2.07 3.79 -0.68
C CYS A 85 -3.41 4.39 -1.13
N MET A 86 -3.43 5.69 -1.41
CA MET A 86 -4.65 6.37 -1.89
C MET A 86 -5.06 5.90 -3.28
N ASP A 87 -4.09 5.65 -4.17
CA ASP A 87 -4.35 5.10 -5.51
C ASP A 87 -4.99 3.71 -5.41
N ILE A 88 -4.42 2.80 -4.61
CA ILE A 88 -4.99 1.45 -4.37
C ILE A 88 -6.39 1.54 -3.78
N ALA A 89 -6.59 2.41 -2.78
CA ALA A 89 -7.89 2.59 -2.15
C ALA A 89 -8.94 3.12 -3.15
N SER A 90 -8.55 4.09 -3.98
CA SER A 90 -9.41 4.68 -5.02
C SER A 90 -9.78 3.65 -6.09
N GLU A 91 -8.80 2.90 -6.61
CA GLU A 91 -9.03 1.85 -7.61
C GLU A 91 -9.91 0.72 -7.06
N THR A 92 -9.69 0.32 -5.81
CA THR A 92 -10.52 -0.70 -5.14
C THR A 92 -11.94 -0.18 -4.97
N ALA A 93 -12.12 1.05 -4.49
CA ALA A 93 -13.44 1.66 -4.33
C ALA A 93 -14.19 1.81 -5.66
N ALA A 94 -13.48 2.10 -6.76
CA ALA A 94 -14.07 2.17 -8.10
C ALA A 94 -14.62 0.81 -8.56
N LYS A 95 -13.97 -0.30 -8.20
CA LYS A 95 -14.41 -1.67 -8.52
C LYS A 95 -15.58 -2.16 -7.64
N LEU A 96 -15.87 -1.46 -6.55
CA LEU A 96 -16.96 -1.79 -5.61
C LEU A 96 -18.26 -1.02 -5.88
N ARG A 97 -18.24 -0.07 -6.82
CA ARG A 97 -19.42 0.67 -7.30
C ARG A 97 -20.04 -0.04 -8.49
#